data_AF-A0A1G2UAG2-F1
#
_entry.id   AF-A0A1G2UAG2-F1
#
_cell.length_a   1.000
_cell.length_b   1.000
_cell.length_c   1.000
_cell.angle_alpha   90.00
_cell.angle_beta   90.00
_cell.angle_gamma   90.00
#
_symmetry.space_group_name_H-M   'P 1'
#
loop_
_entity.id
_entity.type
_entity.pdbx_description
1 polymer ?
#
loop_
_entity_poly.entity_id
_entity_poly.type
_entity_poly.pdbx_seq_one_letter_code
_entity_poly.pdbx_strand_id
1 'polypeptide(L)' 'MSKITISREEYVRLKRQSEAYKNLAGRFFETAVKDPITNVVKDFRRTGLYTREFLSDLEKGLRKSSYSSK' A
#
# COMPACT_ATOMS: atom_id res chain seq x y z
N MET A 1 7.48 30.61 4.78
CA MET A 1 7.63 29.61 3.69
C MET A 1 8.38 30.26 2.54
N SER A 2 9.54 29.71 2.16
CA SER A 2 10.35 30.24 1.05
C SER A 2 9.76 29.80 -0.29
N LYS A 3 9.55 30.74 -1.21
CA LYS A 3 9.11 30.45 -2.57
C LYS A 3 10.30 29.88 -3.35
N ILE A 4 10.35 28.56 -3.47
CA ILE A 4 11.37 27.88 -4.29
C ILE A 4 10.91 27.97 -5.74
N THR A 5 11.74 28.56 -6.59
CA THR A 5 11.47 28.71 -8.03
C THR A 5 12.54 27.96 -8.80
N ILE A 6 12.14 27.07 -9.70
CA ILE A 6 13.05 26.26 -10.52
C ILE A 6 12.75 26.47 -12.00
N SER A 7 13.74 26.21 -12.86
CA SER A 7 13.51 26.25 -14.31
C SER A 7 12.55 25.13 -14.73
N ARG A 8 11.90 25.31 -15.88
CA ARG A 8 11.02 24.29 -16.46
C ARG A 8 11.76 22.97 -16.73
N GLU A 9 13.00 23.07 -17.20
CA GLU A 9 13.87 21.92 -17.49
C GLU A 9 14.14 21.12 -16.22
N GLU A 10 14.48 21.82 -15.13
CA GLU A 10 14.74 21.22 -13.83
C GLU A 10 13.47 20.54 -13.28
N TYR A 11 12.32 21.20 -13.42
CA TYR A 11 11.04 20.62 -13.03
C TYR A 11 10.73 19.33 -13.80
N VAL A 12 10.90 19.32 -15.13
CA VAL A 12 10.64 18.13 -15.96
C VAL A 12 11.58 16.99 -15.59
N ARG A 13 12.86 17.29 -15.32
CA ARG A 13 13.84 16.30 -14.86
C ARG A 13 13.43 15.68 -13.52
N LEU A 14 13.11 16.50 -12.53
CA LEU A 14 12.70 16.05 -11.20
C LEU A 14 11.39 15.26 -11.26
N LYS A 15 10.43 15.67 -12.11
CA LYS A 15 9.17 14.95 -12.31
C LYS A 15 9.43 13.53 -12.82
N ARG A 16 10.25 13.37 -13.85
CA ARG A 16 10.64 12.04 -14.38
C ARG A 16 11.30 11.16 -13.33
N GLN A 17 12.22 11.72 -12.54
CA GLN A 17 12.85 10.99 -11.43
C GLN A 17 11.81 10.55 -10.40
N SER A 18 10.88 11.42 -10.03
CA SER A 18 9.83 11.10 -9.07
C SER A 18 8.90 9.98 -9.55
N GLU A 19 8.58 9.96 -10.84
CA GLU A 19 7.77 8.90 -11.46
C GLU A 19 8.51 7.57 -11.45
N ALA A 20 9.81 7.56 -11.77
CA ALA A 20 10.64 6.37 -11.69
C ALA A 20 10.73 5.82 -10.25
N TYR A 21 10.94 6.69 -9.26
CA TYR A 21 10.96 6.29 -7.85
C TYR A 21 9.61 5.73 -7.40
N LYS A 22 8.49 6.37 -7.77
CA LYS A 22 7.15 5.86 -7.46
C LYS A 22 6.90 4.49 -8.05
N ASN A 23 7.29 4.27 -9.31
CA ASN A 23 7.11 2.98 -9.98
C ASN A 23 7.97 1.88 -9.33
N LEU A 24 9.20 2.20 -8.93
CA LEU A 24 10.08 1.27 -8.24
C LEU A 24 9.57 0.94 -6.83
N ALA A 25 9.22 1.96 -6.06
CA ALA A 25 8.68 1.81 -4.71
C ALA A 25 7.36 1.02 -4.73
N GLY A 26 6.46 1.33 -5.67
CA GLY A 26 5.20 0.60 -5.84
C GLY A 26 5.42 -0.89 -6.01
N ARG A 27 6.31 -1.29 -6.94
CA ARG A 27 6.67 -2.71 -7.14
C ARG A 27 7.30 -3.35 -5.91
N PHE A 28 8.15 -2.61 -5.19
CA PHE A 28 8.83 -3.13 -4.00
C PHE A 28 7.84 -3.36 -2.84
N PHE A 29 6.92 -2.42 -2.61
CA PHE A 29 5.87 -2.56 -1.61
C PHE A 29 4.81 -3.60 -2.00
N GLU A 30 4.43 -3.71 -3.28
CA GLU A 30 3.57 -4.79 -3.78
C GLU A 30 4.20 -6.18 -3.54
N THR A 31 5.53 -6.28 -3.61
CA THR A 31 6.25 -7.54 -3.39
C THR A 31 6.43 -7.84 -1.90
N ALA A 32 6.65 -6.82 -1.07
CA ALA A 32 6.83 -6.96 0.37
C ALA A 32 5.50 -7.18 1.12
N VAL A 33 4.40 -6.58 0.66
CA VAL A 33 3.04 -6.79 1.19
C VAL A 33 2.38 -7.95 0.43
N LYS A 34 3.07 -9.09 0.39
CA LYS A 34 2.51 -10.38 -0.01
C LYS A 34 2.24 -11.23 1.21
N ASP A 35 1.70 -10.66 2.28
CA ASP A 35 0.86 -11.47 3.15
C ASP A 35 -0.55 -11.44 2.56
N PRO A 36 -1.00 -12.53 1.92
CA PRO A 36 -2.38 -12.64 1.48
C PRO A 36 -3.31 -12.28 2.64
N ILE A 37 -4.35 -11.51 2.37
CA ILE A 37 -5.41 -11.20 3.36
C ILE A 37 -5.87 -12.47 4.08
N THR A 38 -5.88 -13.59 3.36
CA THR A 38 -6.21 -14.92 3.87
C THR A 38 -5.24 -15.42 4.96
N ASN A 39 -3.95 -15.13 4.88
CA ASN A 39 -2.97 -15.49 5.91
C ASN A 39 -3.21 -14.70 7.19
N VAL A 40 -3.42 -13.38 7.07
CA VAL A 40 -3.73 -12.52 8.22
C VAL A 40 -5.00 -12.98 8.93
N VAL A 41 -6.09 -13.20 8.19
CA VAL A 41 -7.36 -13.69 8.77
C VAL A 41 -7.19 -15.09 9.40
N LYS A 42 -6.37 -15.96 8.79
CA LYS A 42 -6.08 -17.31 9.30
C LYS A 42 -5.29 -17.26 10.61
N ASP A 43 -4.32 -16.36 10.74
CA ASP A 43 -3.56 -16.18 11.97
C ASP A 43 -4.44 -15.71 13.12
N PHE A 44 -5.30 -14.72 12.89
CA PHE A 44 -6.26 -14.26 13.89
C PHE A 44 -7.25 -15.35 14.27
N ARG A 45 -7.76 -16.11 13.29
CA ARG A 45 -8.64 -17.25 13.53
C ARG A 45 -7.97 -18.32 14.40
N ARG A 46 -6.68 -18.59 14.19
CA ARG A 46 -5.91 -19.60 14.94
C ARG A 46 -5.78 -19.26 16.42
N THR A 47 -5.84 -17.98 16.80
CA THR A 47 -5.79 -17.59 18.21
C THR A 47 -7.00 -18.05 19.02
N GLY A 48 -8.17 -18.23 18.36
CA GLY A 48 -9.43 -18.53 19.03
C GLY A 48 -9.98 -17.39 19.90
N LEU A 49 -9.37 -16.20 19.86
CA LEU A 49 -9.71 -15.07 20.72
C LEU A 49 -10.77 -14.13 20.12
N TYR A 50 -11.10 -14.31 18.84
CA TYR A 50 -11.90 -13.35 18.07
C TYR A 50 -13.21 -13.97 17.57
N THR A 51 -14.27 -13.18 17.57
CA THR A 51 -15.59 -13.59 17.09
C THR A 51 -15.61 -13.75 15.56
N ARG A 52 -16.61 -14.49 15.06
CA ARG A 52 -16.78 -14.67 13.61
C ARG A 52 -17.08 -13.35 12.90
N GLU A 53 -17.84 -12.48 13.56
CA GLU A 53 -18.20 -11.14 13.10
C GLU A 53 -16.94 -10.27 12.95
N PHE A 54 -16.08 -10.24 13.97
CA PHE A 54 -14.81 -9.51 13.91
C PHE A 54 -13.93 -9.98 12.76
N LEU A 55 -13.76 -11.30 12.60
CA LEU A 55 -12.93 -11.86 11.52
C LEU A 55 -13.49 -11.51 10.13
N SER A 56 -14.81 -11.46 9.97
CA SER A 56 -15.49 -11.06 8.74
C SER A 56 -15.26 -9.58 8.41
N ASP A 57 -15.35 -8.71 9.42
CA ASP A 57 -15.13 -7.28 9.23
C ASP A 57 -13.66 -6.95 8.99
N LEU A 58 -12.74 -7.66 9.66
CA LEU A 58 -11.30 -7.60 9.40
C LEU A 58 -10.99 -7.95 7.93
N GLU A 59 -11.51 -9.07 7.43
CA GLU A 59 -11.30 -9.49 6.05
C GLU A 59 -11.83 -8.45 5.05
N LYS A 60 -13.05 -7.94 5.27
CA LYS A 60 -13.65 -6.90 4.43
C LYS A 60 -12.84 -5.59 4.47
N GLY A 61 -12.37 -5.18 5.64
CA GLY A 61 -11.55 -3.98 5.83
C GLY A 61 -10.23 -4.09 5.08
N LEU A 62 -9.52 -5.22 5.26
CA LEU A 62 -8.26 -5.49 4.55
C LEU A 62 -8.45 -5.50 3.03
N ARG A 63 -9.55 -6.08 2.52
CA ARG A 63 -9.85 -6.05 1.07
C ARG A 63 -10.09 -4.64 0.55
N LYS A 64 -10.76 -3.78 1.32
CA LYS A 64 -11.02 -2.38 0.95
C LYS A 64 -9.77 -1.50 1.02
N SER A 65 -8.87 -1.77 1.96
CA SER A 65 -7.62 -1.02 2.16
C SER A 65 -6.47 -1.49 1.26
N SER A 66 -6.61 -2.67 0.65
CA SER A 66 -5.61 -3.19 -0.29
C SER A 66 -5.69 -2.45 -1.62
N TYR A 67 -4.66 -1.66 -1.90
CA TYR A 67 -4.49 -0.89 -3.14
C TYR A 67 -4.36 -1.74 -4.42
N SER A 68 -4.45 -3.07 -4.31
CA SER A 68 -4.41 -4.01 -5.44
C SER A 68 -5.73 -4.13 -6.21
N SER A 69 -6.76 -3.36 -5.86
CA SER A 69 -8.03 -3.30 -6.60
C SER A 69 -8.00 -2.19 -7.65
N LYS A 70 -7.21 -2.37 -8.71
CA LYS A 70 -7.46 -1.80 -10.04
C LYS A 70 -6.84 -2.66 -11.13
#